data_AF-A0A402ADL4-F1
#
_entry.id   AF-A0A402ADL4-F1
#
_cell.length_a   1.000
_cell.length_b   1.000
_cell.length_c   1.000
_cell.angle_alpha   90.00
_cell.angle_beta   90.00
_cell.angle_gamma   90.00
#
_symmetry.space_group_name_H-M   'P 1'
#
loop_
_entity.id
_entity.type
_entity.pdbx_description
1 polymer ?
#
loop_
_entity_poly.entity_id
_entity_poly.type
_entity_poly.pdbx_seq_one_letter_code
_entity_poly.pdbx_strand_id
1 'polypeptide(L)'
;MKQKSFVDLLRIRVPLLLGVLILCLFMSANAFAVPVANASVRAAHAAPGAGNVDVFVDGNKALTNFAYGTVSDYVSVPAGTHTLKVAPTGKGVGAAVITQSVNVTAGDFYTIAAVGTKATGFGLQAFTDDNSLGGAAAKVRVYHLSPNAGPVNVSVGGKQVITNLNYKNASGYLPVPAGTSTFNVTAVQAKATVPVQATLKAGTVNSVFAIGLYKQTPALQFVVKTVAGAKQPA
;
A
#
# COMPACT_ATOMS: atom_id res chain seq x y z
N MET A 1 54.07 72.83 -45.30
CA MET A 1 53.97 73.34 -43.91
C MET A 1 53.31 72.23 -43.06
N LYS A 2 54.08 71.21 -42.66
CA LYS A 2 54.68 70.96 -41.32
C LYS A 2 53.67 70.64 -40.20
N GLN A 3 53.51 69.33 -39.94
CA GLN A 3 53.65 68.63 -38.64
C GLN A 3 53.54 69.47 -37.34
N LYS A 4 52.69 69.09 -36.36
CA LYS A 4 52.98 68.10 -35.29
C LYS A 4 51.90 68.08 -34.18
N SER A 5 51.47 66.85 -33.89
CA SER A 5 51.43 66.20 -32.56
C SER A 5 50.66 66.83 -31.40
N PHE A 6 49.51 66.22 -31.09
CA PHE A 6 49.37 65.21 -30.02
C PHE A 6 50.38 65.28 -28.86
N VAL A 7 49.83 65.32 -27.63
CA VAL A 7 50.48 65.01 -26.33
C VAL A 7 51.32 66.20 -25.79
N ASP A 8 51.01 66.84 -24.65
CA ASP A 8 50.91 66.20 -23.33
C ASP A 8 50.43 67.14 -22.19
N LEU A 9 50.02 66.50 -21.08
CA LEU A 9 49.85 67.00 -19.69
C LEU A 9 48.66 67.96 -19.42
N LEU A 10 47.75 67.70 -18.47
CA LEU A 10 48.07 67.45 -17.05
C LEU A 10 46.81 67.10 -16.21
N ARG A 11 46.86 65.92 -15.56
CA ARG A 11 46.40 65.62 -14.18
C ARG A 11 44.90 65.39 -13.85
N ILE A 12 44.64 64.13 -13.43
CA ILE A 12 44.15 63.75 -12.08
C ILE A 12 42.62 63.57 -11.88
N ARG A 13 42.26 62.27 -11.80
CA ARG A 13 41.53 61.58 -10.72
C ARG A 13 39.99 61.43 -10.75
N VAL A 14 39.62 60.15 -10.86
CA VAL A 14 38.72 59.36 -9.99
C VAL A 14 37.43 58.84 -10.67
N PRO A 15 37.26 57.51 -10.77
CA PRO A 15 36.11 56.85 -11.40
C PRO A 15 35.00 56.63 -10.37
N LEU A 16 33.73 56.84 -10.74
CA LEU A 16 32.60 56.36 -9.95
C LEU A 16 31.34 56.21 -10.81
N LEU A 17 31.32 55.22 -11.71
CA LEU A 17 30.09 54.88 -12.44
C LEU A 17 29.99 53.39 -12.79
N LEU A 18 30.61 52.53 -11.98
CA LEU A 18 30.60 51.08 -12.15
C LEU A 18 30.25 50.38 -10.82
N GLY A 19 29.14 50.77 -10.19
CA GLY A 19 28.82 50.32 -8.82
C GLY A 19 27.39 49.88 -8.54
N VAL A 20 26.48 49.85 -9.53
CA VAL A 20 25.03 49.60 -9.25
C VAL A 20 24.36 48.62 -10.23
N LEU A 21 25.11 47.76 -10.94
CA LEU A 21 24.51 46.74 -11.83
C LEU A 21 24.97 45.29 -11.54
N ILE A 22 25.39 44.98 -10.30
CA ILE A 22 25.64 43.60 -9.87
C ILE A 22 25.18 43.44 -8.41
N LEU A 23 23.88 43.47 -8.15
CA LEU A 23 23.31 43.04 -6.86
C LEU A 23 21.90 42.46 -7.02
N CYS A 24 21.72 41.58 -8.01
CA CYS A 24 20.47 40.83 -8.22
C CYS A 24 20.73 39.41 -8.76
N LEU A 25 21.83 38.78 -8.34
CA LEU A 25 22.09 37.36 -8.58
C LEU A 25 22.39 36.74 -7.22
N PHE A 26 21.85 35.55 -6.95
CA PHE A 26 21.86 34.81 -5.69
C PHE A 26 20.70 35.08 -4.71
N MET A 27 19.48 35.25 -5.19
CA MET A 27 18.35 34.68 -4.45
C MET A 27 18.18 33.23 -4.89
N SER A 28 18.92 32.33 -4.24
CA SER A 28 18.59 30.90 -4.32
C SER A 28 17.21 30.72 -3.70
N ALA A 29 16.19 30.47 -4.53
CA ALA A 29 14.92 29.98 -4.05
C ALA A 29 15.16 28.59 -3.45
N ASN A 30 15.43 28.54 -2.15
CA ASN A 30 15.39 27.30 -1.41
C ASN A 30 13.93 26.87 -1.41
N ALA A 31 13.56 25.98 -2.32
CA ALA A 31 12.29 25.28 -2.25
C ALA A 31 12.29 24.49 -0.94
N PHE A 32 11.59 24.99 0.07
CA PHE A 32 11.28 24.19 1.24
C PHE A 32 10.40 23.05 0.76
N ALA A 33 10.92 21.81 0.82
CA ALA A 33 10.08 20.64 0.63
C ALA A 33 9.02 20.66 1.73
N VAL A 34 7.76 20.94 1.37
CA VAL A 34 6.64 20.77 2.29
C VAL A 34 6.63 19.29 2.67
N PRO A 35 6.72 18.92 3.97
CA PRO A 35 6.65 17.53 4.37
C PRO A 35 5.34 16.93 3.84
N VAL A 36 5.43 16.01 2.88
CA VAL A 36 4.25 15.29 2.41
C VAL A 36 3.86 14.34 3.54
N ALA A 37 2.68 14.54 4.10
CA ALA A 37 2.16 13.63 5.12
C ALA A 37 2.00 12.22 4.50
N ASN A 38 2.22 11.17 5.31
CA ASN A 38 2.29 9.80 4.82
C ASN A 38 1.00 9.02 5.09
N ALA A 39 0.72 8.05 4.23
CA ALA A 39 -0.18 6.93 4.46
C ALA A 39 0.60 5.70 4.96
N SER A 40 -0.10 4.75 5.58
CA SER A 40 0.45 3.43 5.93
C SER A 40 -0.06 2.38 4.96
N VAL A 41 0.81 1.77 4.17
CA VAL A 41 0.41 0.82 3.11
C VAL A 41 1.05 -0.54 3.33
N ARG A 42 0.29 -1.63 3.17
CA ARG A 42 0.82 -2.99 3.11
C ARG A 42 0.35 -3.71 1.85
N ALA A 43 1.12 -4.69 1.40
CA ALA A 43 0.80 -5.53 0.25
C ALA A 43 0.31 -6.91 0.70
N ALA A 44 -0.65 -7.48 -0.04
CA ALA A 44 -1.08 -8.87 0.11
C ALA A 44 -1.01 -9.61 -1.24
N HIS A 45 -0.35 -10.76 -1.29
CA HIS A 45 -0.31 -11.56 -2.52
C HIS A 45 -1.40 -12.63 -2.51
N ALA A 46 -2.53 -12.34 -3.16
CA ALA A 46 -3.68 -13.24 -3.25
C ALA A 46 -4.00 -13.71 -4.69
N ALA A 47 -3.15 -13.41 -5.68
CA ALA A 47 -3.33 -13.81 -7.07
C ALA A 47 -2.83 -15.25 -7.31
N PRO A 48 -3.70 -16.29 -7.37
CA PRO A 48 -3.27 -17.65 -7.62
C PRO A 48 -2.62 -17.80 -9.00
N GLY A 49 -1.50 -18.54 -9.04
CA GLY A 49 -0.79 -18.85 -10.29
C GLY A 49 0.10 -17.73 -10.84
N ALA A 50 0.27 -16.61 -10.12
CA ALA A 50 1.22 -15.56 -10.51
C ALA A 50 2.69 -15.91 -10.20
N GLY A 51 2.93 -16.93 -9.36
CA GLY A 51 4.26 -17.26 -8.84
C GLY A 51 4.76 -16.23 -7.81
N ASN A 52 6.07 -16.17 -7.57
CA ASN A 52 6.66 -15.13 -6.74
C ASN A 52 6.89 -13.87 -7.57
N VAL A 53 6.65 -12.70 -6.98
CA VAL A 53 6.71 -11.43 -7.71
C VAL A 53 7.65 -10.41 -7.05
N ASP A 54 8.17 -9.50 -7.87
CA ASP A 54 8.74 -8.24 -7.40
C ASP A 54 7.65 -7.15 -7.51
N VAL A 55 7.54 -6.30 -6.50
CA VAL A 55 6.61 -5.17 -6.46
C VAL A 55 7.40 -3.87 -6.57
N PHE A 56 6.95 -2.99 -7.45
CA PHE A 56 7.56 -1.68 -7.70
C PHE A 56 6.55 -0.57 -7.41
N VAL A 57 7.02 0.50 -6.78
CA VAL A 57 6.28 1.73 -6.49
C VAL A 57 7.00 2.87 -7.19
N ASP A 58 6.32 3.54 -8.11
CA ASP A 58 6.87 4.65 -8.90
C ASP A 58 8.19 4.31 -9.61
N GLY A 59 8.27 3.07 -10.10
CA GLY A 59 9.45 2.53 -10.80
C GLY A 59 10.53 1.94 -9.88
N ASN A 60 10.50 2.22 -8.58
CA ASN A 60 11.46 1.69 -7.61
C ASN A 60 11.01 0.34 -7.05
N LYS A 61 11.92 -0.62 -6.92
CA LYS A 61 11.59 -1.94 -6.34
C LYS A 61 11.36 -1.80 -4.83
N ALA A 62 10.17 -2.16 -4.37
CA ALA A 62 9.75 -2.07 -2.97
C ALA A 62 9.73 -3.44 -2.27
N LEU A 63 9.28 -4.48 -2.96
CA LEU A 63 9.30 -5.86 -2.45
C LEU A 63 9.99 -6.76 -3.47
N THR A 64 10.77 -7.73 -2.99
CA THR A 64 11.45 -8.72 -3.82
C THR A 64 11.03 -10.12 -3.45
N ASN A 65 10.88 -11.00 -4.46
CA ASN A 65 10.53 -12.40 -4.25
C ASN A 65 9.31 -12.59 -3.32
N PHE A 66 8.33 -11.69 -3.45
CA PHE A 66 7.13 -11.66 -2.63
C PHE A 66 6.26 -12.86 -3.00
N ALA A 67 6.15 -13.81 -2.07
CA ALA A 67 5.53 -15.10 -2.33
C ALA A 67 4.00 -15.02 -2.26
N TYR A 68 3.33 -15.86 -3.03
CA TYR A 68 1.90 -16.08 -2.90
C TYR A 68 1.50 -16.45 -1.46
N GLY A 69 0.40 -15.89 -0.96
CA GLY A 69 -0.09 -16.13 0.40
C GLY A 69 0.64 -15.35 1.49
N THR A 70 1.46 -14.36 1.12
CA THR A 70 2.12 -13.47 2.09
C THR A 70 1.43 -12.11 2.17
N VAL A 71 1.55 -11.50 3.35
CA VAL A 71 1.08 -10.14 3.65
C VAL A 71 2.22 -9.39 4.35
N SER A 72 2.64 -8.27 3.78
CA SER A 72 3.72 -7.45 4.33
C SER A 72 3.30 -6.76 5.64
N ASP A 73 4.27 -6.19 6.35
CA ASP A 73 3.98 -5.13 7.32
C ASP A 73 3.55 -3.85 6.60
N TYR A 74 2.94 -2.93 7.35
CA TYR A 74 2.68 -1.59 6.86
C TYR A 74 4.00 -0.82 6.73
N VAL A 75 4.15 -0.09 5.64
CA VAL A 75 5.24 0.84 5.39
C VAL A 75 4.69 2.24 5.15
N SER A 76 5.47 3.25 5.53
CA SER A 76 5.13 4.64 5.29
C SER A 76 5.31 4.98 3.81
N VAL A 77 4.26 5.49 3.18
CA VAL A 77 4.26 5.93 1.78
C VAL A 77 3.76 7.37 1.74
N PRO A 78 4.39 8.30 0.99
CA PRO A 78 3.87 9.65 0.82
C PRO A 78 2.40 9.64 0.39
N ALA A 79 1.59 10.60 0.85
CA ALA A 79 0.24 10.73 0.34
C ALA A 79 0.25 11.17 -1.13
N GLY A 80 -0.72 10.67 -1.90
CA GLY A 80 -0.87 10.96 -3.32
C GLY A 80 -1.09 9.71 -4.17
N THR A 81 -0.99 9.89 -5.47
CA THR A 81 -1.15 8.81 -6.46
C THR A 81 0.20 8.16 -6.75
N HIS A 82 0.27 6.84 -6.55
CA HIS A 82 1.43 6.02 -6.84
C HIS A 82 1.13 5.04 -7.97
N THR A 83 2.08 4.87 -8.88
CA THR A 83 2.00 3.83 -9.90
C THR A 83 2.63 2.55 -9.37
N LEU A 84 1.80 1.54 -9.18
CA LEU A 84 2.21 0.22 -8.72
C LEU A 84 2.40 -0.70 -9.92
N LYS A 85 3.54 -1.38 -9.95
CA LYS A 85 3.85 -2.42 -10.92
C LYS A 85 4.21 -3.72 -10.22
N VAL A 86 3.72 -4.83 -10.75
CA VAL A 86 4.03 -6.17 -10.24
C VAL A 86 4.58 -7.00 -11.39
N ALA A 87 5.77 -7.54 -11.23
CA ALA A 87 6.47 -8.34 -12.24
C ALA A 87 6.89 -9.69 -11.66
N PRO A 88 7.05 -10.75 -12.47
CA PRO A 88 7.66 -11.98 -12.02
C PRO A 88 9.06 -11.71 -11.44
N THR A 89 9.40 -12.41 -10.36
CA THR A 89 10.65 -12.18 -9.62
C THR A 89 11.88 -12.18 -10.54
N GLY A 90 12.73 -11.17 -10.39
CA GLY A 90 14.00 -11.06 -11.13
C GLY A 90 13.86 -10.70 -12.60
N LYS A 91 12.65 -10.47 -13.14
CA LYS A 91 12.44 -10.04 -14.54
C LYS A 91 12.49 -8.53 -14.75
N GLY A 92 12.55 -7.76 -13.67
CA GLY A 92 12.61 -6.30 -13.70
C GLY A 92 11.26 -5.63 -14.00
N VAL A 93 11.21 -4.32 -13.81
CA VAL A 93 9.97 -3.53 -13.91
C VAL A 93 9.35 -3.52 -15.31
N GLY A 94 10.14 -3.70 -16.36
CA GLY A 94 9.67 -3.78 -17.74
C GLY A 94 8.83 -5.03 -18.06
N ALA A 95 8.93 -6.08 -17.23
CA ALA A 95 8.16 -7.31 -17.36
C ALA A 95 6.88 -7.31 -16.48
N ALA A 96 6.42 -6.14 -16.06
CA ALA A 96 5.25 -6.02 -15.20
C ALA A 96 3.99 -6.58 -15.86
N VAL A 97 3.32 -7.49 -15.15
CA VAL A 97 2.02 -8.08 -15.55
C VAL A 97 0.84 -7.34 -14.93
N ILE A 98 1.10 -6.48 -13.95
CA ILE A 98 0.14 -5.53 -13.39
C ILE A 98 0.77 -4.15 -13.44
N THR A 99 0.04 -3.15 -13.94
CA THR A 99 0.36 -1.73 -13.82
C THR A 99 -0.93 -0.99 -13.46
N GLN A 100 -1.01 -0.42 -12.26
CA GLN A 100 -2.20 0.30 -11.78
C GLN A 100 -1.80 1.47 -10.89
N SER A 101 -2.51 2.58 -11.01
CA SER A 101 -2.36 3.73 -10.12
C SER A 101 -3.27 3.58 -8.90
N VAL A 102 -2.73 3.81 -7.70
CA VAL A 102 -3.48 3.81 -6.44
C VAL A 102 -3.25 5.14 -5.74
N ASN A 103 -4.33 5.80 -5.33
CA ASN A 103 -4.26 7.02 -4.53
C ASN A 103 -4.37 6.67 -3.04
N VAL A 104 -3.45 7.18 -2.24
CA VAL A 104 -3.43 7.00 -0.78
C VAL A 104 -3.48 8.35 -0.08
N THR A 105 -4.30 8.44 0.96
CA THR A 105 -4.49 9.66 1.75
C THR A 105 -3.63 9.63 3.00
N ALA A 106 -3.08 10.78 3.38
CA ALA A 106 -2.30 10.92 4.61
C ALA A 106 -3.10 10.48 5.85
N GLY A 107 -2.44 9.77 6.77
CA GLY A 107 -3.03 9.27 8.00
C GLY A 107 -3.84 7.97 7.88
N ASP A 108 -4.22 7.59 6.66
CA ASP A 108 -4.99 6.36 6.43
C ASP A 108 -4.11 5.11 6.32
N PHE A 109 -4.71 3.96 6.63
CA PHE A 109 -4.11 2.65 6.45
C PHE A 109 -4.71 1.97 5.21
N TYR A 110 -3.87 1.33 4.41
CA TYR A 110 -4.30 0.62 3.20
C TYR A 110 -3.72 -0.78 3.11
N THR A 111 -4.57 -1.73 2.74
CA THR A 111 -4.14 -3.02 2.19
C THR A 111 -4.31 -3.01 0.68
N ILE A 112 -3.24 -3.27 -0.05
CA ILE A 112 -3.27 -3.43 -1.51
C ILE A 112 -3.02 -4.89 -1.85
N ALA A 113 -4.05 -5.58 -2.33
CA ALA A 113 -3.98 -6.99 -2.65
C ALA A 113 -3.78 -7.21 -4.16
N ALA A 114 -2.76 -7.98 -4.53
CA ALA A 114 -2.68 -8.58 -5.85
C ALA A 114 -3.73 -9.70 -5.97
N VAL A 115 -4.62 -9.61 -6.94
CA VAL A 115 -5.78 -10.49 -7.12
C VAL A 115 -5.93 -10.88 -8.60
N GLY A 116 -6.86 -11.79 -8.88
CA GLY A 116 -7.18 -12.26 -10.22
C GLY A 116 -6.42 -13.53 -10.58
N THR A 117 -6.61 -14.00 -11.81
CA THR A 117 -6.00 -15.24 -12.32
C THR A 117 -5.40 -14.99 -13.70
N LYS A 118 -4.56 -15.92 -14.19
CA LYS A 118 -4.07 -15.86 -15.57
C LYS A 118 -5.21 -15.81 -16.61
N ALA A 119 -6.35 -16.45 -16.31
CA ALA A 119 -7.51 -16.49 -17.21
C ALA A 119 -8.36 -15.21 -17.17
N THR A 120 -8.44 -14.54 -16.02
CA THR A 120 -9.28 -13.34 -15.81
C THR A 120 -8.48 -12.03 -15.85
N GLY A 121 -7.15 -12.13 -15.92
CA GLY A 121 -6.23 -11.01 -15.73
C GLY A 121 -5.89 -10.81 -14.26
N PHE A 122 -4.63 -10.45 -14.00
CA PHE A 122 -4.17 -10.04 -12.68
C PHE A 122 -4.43 -8.53 -12.48
N GLY A 123 -4.67 -8.13 -11.23
CA GLY A 123 -4.85 -6.73 -10.89
C GLY A 123 -4.65 -6.44 -9.40
N LEU A 124 -4.80 -5.19 -9.02
CA LEU A 124 -4.76 -4.76 -7.62
C LEU A 124 -6.16 -4.43 -7.12
N GLN A 125 -6.41 -4.74 -5.85
CA GLN A 125 -7.55 -4.27 -5.09
C GLN A 125 -7.05 -3.53 -3.87
N ALA A 126 -7.39 -2.24 -3.75
CA ALA A 126 -7.09 -1.44 -2.58
C ALA A 126 -8.26 -1.52 -1.58
N PHE A 127 -7.91 -1.57 -0.30
CA PHE A 127 -8.84 -1.50 0.82
C PHE A 127 -8.33 -0.46 1.80
N THR A 128 -9.20 0.43 2.28
CA THR A 128 -8.92 1.25 3.45
C THR A 128 -9.13 0.41 4.70
N ASP A 129 -8.17 0.48 5.61
CA ASP A 129 -8.18 -0.23 6.88
C ASP A 129 -8.43 0.75 8.02
N ASP A 130 -9.21 0.31 8.99
CA ASP A 130 -9.33 0.98 10.27
C ASP A 130 -8.58 0.14 11.31
N ASN A 131 -7.43 0.64 11.77
CA ASN A 131 -6.64 0.01 12.82
C ASN A 131 -6.86 0.63 14.21
N SER A 132 -7.84 1.53 14.37
CA SER A 132 -8.18 2.13 15.66
C SER A 132 -8.81 1.11 16.62
N LEU A 133 -8.64 1.28 17.93
CA LEU A 133 -9.35 0.49 18.93
C LEU A 133 -10.02 1.39 19.98
N GLY A 134 -11.32 1.18 20.17
CA GLY A 134 -12.12 1.86 21.20
C GLY A 134 -12.16 1.14 22.55
N GLY A 135 -11.40 0.07 22.76
CA GLY A 135 -11.42 -0.72 24.01
C GLY A 135 -10.48 -1.93 24.02
N ALA A 136 -10.63 -2.79 25.01
CA ALA A 136 -9.74 -3.94 25.25
C ALA A 136 -10.00 -5.16 24.35
N ALA A 137 -11.10 -5.20 23.60
CA ALA A 137 -11.41 -6.32 22.70
C ALA A 137 -10.44 -6.38 21.50
N ALA A 138 -10.27 -7.57 20.94
CA ALA A 138 -9.68 -7.71 19.61
C ALA A 138 -10.75 -7.33 18.56
N LYS A 139 -10.34 -6.91 17.36
CA LYS A 139 -11.24 -6.85 16.20
C LYS A 139 -10.73 -7.68 15.04
N VAL A 140 -11.66 -8.22 14.26
CA VAL A 140 -11.40 -9.07 13.10
C VAL A 140 -12.05 -8.45 11.87
N ARG A 141 -11.35 -8.49 10.73
CA ARG A 141 -11.90 -8.19 9.40
C ARG A 141 -11.53 -9.30 8.44
N VAL A 142 -12.45 -9.65 7.56
CA VAL A 142 -12.25 -10.69 6.55
C VAL A 142 -12.18 -10.06 5.16
N TYR A 143 -11.18 -10.42 4.38
CA TYR A 143 -10.99 -10.04 2.97
C TYR A 143 -11.28 -11.26 2.13
N HIS A 144 -12.23 -11.16 1.21
CA HIS A 144 -12.51 -12.25 0.28
C HIS A 144 -11.78 -12.03 -1.05
N LEU A 145 -10.67 -12.75 -1.22
CA LEU A 145 -9.77 -12.62 -2.36
C LEU A 145 -9.64 -13.93 -3.16
N SER A 146 -10.51 -14.92 -2.92
CA SER A 146 -10.58 -16.12 -3.75
C SER A 146 -11.51 -15.89 -4.96
N PRO A 147 -11.00 -15.99 -6.20
CA PRO A 147 -11.75 -15.61 -7.40
C PRO A 147 -12.86 -16.59 -7.80
N ASN A 148 -12.86 -17.83 -7.29
CA ASN A 148 -13.82 -18.88 -7.71
C ASN A 148 -14.57 -19.56 -6.55
N ALA A 149 -14.47 -19.05 -5.32
CA ALA A 149 -15.20 -19.62 -4.18
C ALA A 149 -16.69 -19.22 -4.15
N GLY A 150 -17.11 -18.27 -4.98
CA GLY A 150 -18.39 -17.58 -4.82
C GLY A 150 -18.42 -16.73 -3.54
N PRO A 151 -19.59 -16.22 -3.12
CA PRO A 151 -19.70 -15.44 -1.89
C PRO A 151 -19.38 -16.28 -0.64
N VAL A 152 -18.79 -15.65 0.37
CA VAL A 152 -18.41 -16.31 1.63
C VAL A 152 -19.21 -15.77 2.82
N ASN A 153 -19.64 -16.69 3.68
CA ASN A 153 -20.17 -16.40 5.01
C ASN A 153 -19.10 -16.72 6.06
N VAL A 154 -19.15 -16.03 7.19
CA VAL A 154 -18.29 -16.35 8.33
C VAL A 154 -19.14 -16.48 9.57
N SER A 155 -18.92 -17.53 10.34
CA SER A 155 -19.53 -17.74 11.64
C SER A 155 -18.49 -17.97 12.72
N VAL A 156 -18.81 -17.57 13.95
CA VAL A 156 -17.98 -17.75 15.14
C VAL A 156 -18.91 -18.07 16.31
N GLY A 157 -18.57 -19.07 17.12
CA GLY A 157 -19.43 -19.54 18.21
C GLY A 157 -20.84 -19.95 17.77
N GLY A 158 -20.99 -20.49 16.55
CA GLY A 158 -22.29 -20.90 15.98
C GLY A 158 -23.15 -19.75 15.42
N LYS A 159 -22.74 -18.49 15.56
CA LYS A 159 -23.45 -17.33 14.99
C LYS A 159 -22.82 -16.88 13.68
N GLN A 160 -23.62 -16.70 12.63
CA GLN A 160 -23.16 -16.05 11.41
C GLN A 160 -22.95 -14.55 11.66
N VAL A 161 -21.73 -14.08 11.44
CA VAL A 161 -21.29 -12.70 11.69
C VAL A 161 -20.95 -11.94 10.41
N ILE A 162 -20.66 -12.65 9.32
CA ILE A 162 -20.50 -12.08 7.98
C ILE A 162 -21.37 -12.87 7.03
N THR A 163 -22.13 -12.17 6.20
CA THR A 163 -23.07 -12.78 5.24
C THR A 163 -22.74 -12.28 3.84
N ASN A 164 -22.65 -13.20 2.89
CA ASN A 164 -22.54 -12.95 1.46
C ASN A 164 -21.42 -11.97 1.08
N LEU A 165 -20.24 -12.12 1.69
CA LEU A 165 -19.08 -11.30 1.34
C LEU A 165 -18.61 -11.70 -0.07
N ASN A 166 -18.68 -10.76 -1.01
CA ASN A 166 -18.33 -10.99 -2.42
C ASN A 166 -16.82 -10.89 -2.67
N TYR A 167 -16.37 -11.48 -3.77
CA TYR A 167 -14.96 -11.42 -4.21
C TYR A 167 -14.50 -9.97 -4.40
N LYS A 168 -13.25 -9.68 -4.02
CA LYS A 168 -12.60 -8.35 -3.98
C LYS A 168 -13.22 -7.37 -2.97
N ASN A 169 -14.02 -7.86 -2.02
CA ASN A 169 -14.51 -7.06 -0.91
C ASN A 169 -13.90 -7.50 0.43
N ALA A 170 -14.05 -6.62 1.43
CA ALA A 170 -13.75 -6.90 2.80
C ALA A 170 -14.97 -6.61 3.69
N SER A 171 -15.13 -7.37 4.76
CA SER A 171 -16.21 -7.16 5.73
C SER A 171 -16.03 -5.84 6.50
N GLY A 172 -17.05 -5.47 7.27
CA GLY A 172 -16.85 -4.58 8.43
C GLY A 172 -15.95 -5.24 9.48
N TYR A 173 -15.49 -4.44 10.44
CA TYR A 173 -14.76 -4.94 11.59
C TYR A 173 -15.73 -5.51 12.62
N LEU A 174 -15.40 -6.69 13.15
CA LEU A 174 -16.16 -7.37 14.16
C LEU A 174 -15.36 -7.41 15.47
N PRO A 175 -15.89 -6.90 16.59
CA PRO A 175 -15.27 -7.11 17.88
C PRO A 175 -15.36 -8.60 18.25
N VAL A 176 -14.25 -9.16 18.70
CA VAL A 176 -14.17 -10.54 19.16
C VAL A 176 -13.46 -10.57 20.51
N PRO A 177 -13.97 -11.33 21.49
CA PRO A 177 -13.26 -11.54 22.75
C PRO A 177 -11.82 -12.03 22.50
N ALA A 178 -10.90 -11.58 23.35
CA ALA A 178 -9.55 -12.13 23.37
C ALA A 178 -9.59 -13.61 23.76
N GLY A 179 -8.63 -14.38 23.26
CA GLY A 179 -8.55 -15.83 23.41
C GLY A 179 -8.64 -16.56 22.08
N THR A 180 -8.71 -17.88 22.15
CA THR A 180 -8.80 -18.74 20.97
C THR A 180 -10.24 -18.78 20.47
N SER A 181 -10.43 -18.44 19.20
CA SER A 181 -11.72 -18.56 18.51
C SER A 181 -11.56 -19.39 17.25
N THR A 182 -12.57 -20.20 16.95
CA THR A 182 -12.70 -20.88 15.65
C THR A 182 -13.71 -20.14 14.80
N PHE A 183 -13.25 -19.61 13.66
CA PHE A 183 -14.08 -19.01 12.63
C PHE A 183 -14.39 -20.07 11.57
N ASN A 184 -15.66 -20.35 11.33
CA ASN A 184 -16.07 -21.19 10.22
C ASN A 184 -16.36 -20.30 9.02
N VAL A 185 -15.56 -20.44 7.98
CA VAL A 185 -15.76 -19.70 6.73
C VAL A 185 -16.39 -20.63 5.72
N THR A 186 -17.57 -20.25 5.25
CA THR A 186 -18.39 -21.05 4.33
C THR A 186 -18.44 -20.38 2.97
N ALA A 187 -17.93 -21.05 1.96
CA ALA A 187 -18.14 -20.69 0.57
C ALA A 187 -19.53 -21.18 0.13
N VAL A 188 -20.49 -20.25 -0.03
CA VAL A 188 -21.92 -20.55 -0.11
C VAL A 188 -22.26 -21.41 -1.33
N GLN A 189 -21.79 -21.01 -2.51
CA GLN A 189 -22.06 -21.73 -3.76
C GLN A 189 -21.32 -23.08 -3.80
N ALA A 190 -20.11 -23.10 -3.25
CA ALA A 190 -19.26 -24.28 -3.16
C ALA A 190 -19.71 -25.30 -2.09
N LYS A 191 -20.66 -24.92 -1.21
CA LYS A 191 -21.11 -25.71 -0.04
C LYS A 191 -19.95 -26.29 0.78
N ALA A 192 -18.88 -25.51 0.92
CA ALA A 192 -17.66 -25.92 1.62
C ALA A 192 -17.42 -24.99 2.81
N THR A 193 -17.12 -25.57 3.97
CA THR A 193 -16.79 -24.84 5.18
C THR A 193 -15.40 -25.22 5.65
N VAL A 194 -14.58 -24.22 5.95
CA VAL A 194 -13.23 -24.40 6.46
C VAL A 194 -13.14 -23.73 7.84
N PRO A 195 -12.77 -24.47 8.90
CA PRO A 195 -12.52 -23.89 10.21
C PRO A 195 -11.16 -23.19 10.24
N VAL A 196 -11.11 -22.01 10.84
CA VAL A 196 -9.91 -21.19 11.02
C VAL A 196 -9.77 -20.88 12.48
N GLN A 197 -8.78 -21.47 13.13
CA GLN A 197 -8.45 -21.13 14.51
C GLN A 197 -7.54 -19.89 14.54
N ALA A 198 -7.89 -18.93 15.38
CA ALA A 198 -7.07 -17.77 15.64
C ALA A 198 -7.01 -17.51 17.15
N THR A 199 -5.79 -17.29 17.66
CA THR A 199 -5.58 -16.81 19.03
C THR A 199 -5.52 -15.29 18.99
N LEU A 200 -6.58 -14.65 19.48
CA LEU A 200 -6.73 -13.20 19.45
C LEU A 200 -6.25 -12.60 20.76
N LYS A 201 -5.38 -11.60 20.69
CA LYS A 201 -4.94 -10.84 21.87
C LYS A 201 -5.80 -9.60 22.02
N ALA A 202 -6.07 -9.21 23.26
CA ALA A 202 -6.65 -7.91 23.56
C ALA A 202 -5.81 -6.81 22.90
N GLY A 203 -6.46 -5.75 22.41
CA GLY A 203 -5.73 -4.63 21.82
C GLY A 203 -5.18 -4.89 20.40
N THR A 204 -5.64 -5.93 19.69
CA THR A 204 -5.18 -6.21 18.32
C THR A 204 -6.27 -6.11 17.25
N VAL A 205 -5.81 -5.79 16.04
CA VAL A 205 -6.61 -5.79 14.81
C VAL A 205 -6.12 -6.93 13.93
N ASN A 206 -7.04 -7.81 13.56
CA ASN A 206 -6.73 -9.09 12.90
C ASN A 206 -7.38 -9.10 11.52
N SER A 207 -6.55 -9.21 10.49
CA SER A 207 -6.97 -9.28 9.09
C SER A 207 -6.89 -10.72 8.61
N VAL A 208 -8.02 -11.28 8.21
CA VAL A 208 -8.14 -12.66 7.72
C VAL A 208 -8.37 -12.61 6.21
N PHE A 209 -7.42 -13.08 5.44
CA PHE A 209 -7.47 -13.10 3.98
C PHE A 209 -7.90 -14.49 3.50
N ALA A 210 -9.09 -14.58 2.92
CA ALA A 210 -9.55 -15.78 2.22
C ALA A 210 -8.94 -15.77 0.81
N ILE A 211 -7.98 -16.66 0.56
CA ILE A 211 -7.25 -16.74 -0.72
C ILE A 211 -7.32 -18.16 -1.29
N GLY A 212 -6.78 -18.34 -2.49
CA GLY A 212 -6.71 -19.64 -3.16
C GLY A 212 -7.92 -19.90 -4.03
N LEU A 213 -8.04 -21.14 -4.47
CA LEU A 213 -9.07 -21.57 -5.40
C LEU A 213 -9.86 -22.74 -4.81
N TYR A 214 -11.17 -22.71 -4.99
CA TYR A 214 -12.04 -23.84 -4.66
C TYR A 214 -11.77 -24.99 -5.63
N LYS A 215 -11.52 -26.19 -5.09
CA LYS A 215 -11.24 -27.45 -5.83
C LYS A 215 -10.12 -27.34 -6.89
N GLN A 216 -9.22 -26.39 -6.73
CA GLN A 216 -8.08 -26.15 -7.63
C GLN A 216 -6.85 -25.76 -6.81
N THR A 217 -5.70 -25.65 -7.47
CA THR A 217 -4.42 -25.31 -6.83
C THR A 217 -4.03 -23.87 -7.15
N PRO A 218 -3.59 -23.06 -6.16
CA PRO A 218 -3.51 -23.38 -4.73
C PRO A 218 -4.90 -23.49 -4.09
N ALA A 219 -5.08 -24.46 -3.18
CA ALA A 219 -6.35 -24.68 -2.50
C ALA A 219 -6.76 -23.46 -1.64
N LEU A 220 -8.06 -23.35 -1.38
CA LEU A 220 -8.61 -22.37 -0.43
C LEU A 220 -7.88 -22.45 0.90
N GLN A 221 -7.44 -21.29 1.38
CA GLN A 221 -6.76 -21.16 2.66
C GLN A 221 -6.98 -19.76 3.25
N PHE A 222 -6.64 -19.63 4.53
CA PHE A 222 -6.70 -18.37 5.24
C PHE A 222 -5.31 -17.93 5.66
N VAL A 223 -5.00 -16.68 5.37
CA VAL A 223 -3.81 -16.01 5.85
C VAL A 223 -4.25 -14.98 6.88
N VAL A 224 -3.64 -15.02 8.07
CA VAL A 224 -3.96 -14.08 9.16
C VAL A 224 -2.79 -13.13 9.37
N LYS A 225 -3.07 -11.82 9.35
CA LYS A 225 -2.13 -10.77 9.73
C LYS A 225 -2.69 -9.99 10.91
N THR A 226 -1.93 -9.94 11.99
CA THR A 226 -2.29 -9.21 13.21
C THR A 226 -1.42 -7.97 13.33
N VAL A 227 -2.03 -6.85 13.69
CA VAL A 227 -1.34 -5.62 14.07
C VAL A 227 -1.82 -5.16 15.44
N ALA A 228 -0.98 -4.43 16.17
CA ALA A 228 -1.42 -3.70 17.35
C ALA A 228 -2.44 -2.65 16.93
N GLY A 229 -3.50 -2.46 17.73
CA GLY A 229 -4.42 -1.37 17.49
C GLY A 229 -3.76 -0.02 17.76
N ALA A 230 -4.01 0.94 16.87
CA ALA A 230 -3.72 2.33 17.15
C ALA A 230 -4.73 2.84 18.19
N LYS A 231 -4.25 3.52 19.22
CA LYS A 231 -5.16 4.30 20.07
C LYS A 231 -5.76 5.41 19.22
N GLN A 232 -7.07 5.58 19.28
CA GLN A 232 -7.71 6.77 18.73
C GLN A 232 -7.14 7.97 19.47
N PRO A 233 -6.68 9.05 18.79
CA PRO A 233 -6.32 10.27 19.49
C PRO A 233 -7.54 10.73 20.30
N ALA A 234 -7.31 11.04 21.58
CA ALA A 234 -8.33 11.47 22.53
C ALA A 234 -9.00 12.77 22.08
#